data_AF-A0A9N9G8V5-F1
#
_entry.id   AF-A0A9N9G8V5-F1
#
_cell.length_a   1.000
_cell.length_b   1.000
_cell.length_c   1.000
_cell.angle_alpha   90.00
_cell.angle_beta   90.00
_cell.angle_gamma   90.00
#
_symmetry.space_group_name_H-M   'P 1'
#
loop_
_entity.id
_entity.type
_entity.pdbx_description
1 polymer ?
#
loop_
_entity_poly.entity_id
_entity_poly.type
_entity_poly.pdbx_seq_one_letter_code
_entity_poly.pdbx_strand_id
1 'polypeptide(L)' 'MNSSFPINCEITSLAFGCLSAEEIRKISVKEINVAALFDAIGNPVEGGPYDAALGPLSALE' A
#
# COMPACT_ATOMS: atom_id res chain seq x y z
N MET A 1 -4.37 -22.26 1.44
CA MET A 1 -3.54 -22.60 2.62
C MET A 1 -2.65 -23.78 2.24
N ASN A 2 -1.33 -23.61 2.29
CA ASN A 2 -0.39 -24.66 1.91
C ASN A 2 -0.08 -25.53 3.15
N SER A 3 -0.59 -26.76 3.16
CA SER A 3 -0.45 -27.69 4.30
C SER A 3 0.99 -28.16 4.54
N SER A 4 1.90 -27.95 3.58
CA SER A 4 3.33 -28.23 3.74
C SER A 4 4.07 -27.16 4.55
N PHE A 5 3.46 -25.99 4.77
CA PHE A 5 4.06 -24.88 5.51
C PHE A 5 3.06 -24.34 6.53
N PRO A 6 2.87 -25.02 7.68
CA PRO A 6 1.97 -24.54 8.72
C PRO A 6 2.52 -23.26 9.34
N ILE A 7 1.66 -22.25 9.49
CA ILE A 7 1.95 -21.05 10.30
C ILE A 7 1.40 -21.28 11.70
N ASN A 8 2.28 -21.32 12.70
CA ASN A 8 1.93 -21.60 14.09
C ASN A 8 1.78 -20.32 14.93
N CYS A 9 1.18 -19.28 14.33
CA CYS A 9 0.96 -18.00 14.98
C CYS A 9 -0.55 -17.70 14.97
N GLU A 10 -1.10 -17.45 16.15
CA GLU A 10 -2.50 -17.08 16.34
C GLU A 10 -2.60 -15.66 16.90
N ILE A 11 -3.64 -14.93 16.48
CA ILE A 11 -3.94 -13.61 17.03
C ILE A 11 -4.70 -13.82 18.34
N THR A 12 -4.08 -13.50 19.47
CA THR A 12 -4.66 -13.72 20.81
C THR A 12 -5.48 -12.54 21.33
N SER A 13 -5.18 -11.33 20.85
CA SER A 13 -5.87 -10.10 21.27
C SER A 13 -5.69 -8.99 20.23
N LEU A 14 -6.53 -7.96 20.32
CA LEU A 14 -6.52 -6.80 19.44
C LEU A 14 -6.79 -5.52 20.24
N ALA A 15 -6.17 -4.43 19.82
CA ALA A 15 -6.32 -3.11 20.43
C ALA A 15 -6.83 -2.11 19.38
N PHE A 16 -7.74 -1.24 19.82
CA PHE A 16 -8.19 -0.10 19.02
C PHE A 16 -7.32 1.12 19.34
N GLY A 17 -7.00 1.91 18.32
CA GLY A 17 -6.19 3.11 18.46
C GLY A 17 -6.37 4.03 17.27
N CYS A 18 -5.75 5.22 17.37
CA CYS A 18 -5.67 6.18 16.29
C CYS A 18 -4.20 6.34 15.88
N LEU A 19 -3.93 6.35 14.57
CA LEU A 19 -2.59 6.61 14.07
C LEU A 19 -2.25 8.10 14.21
N SER A 20 -1.10 8.40 14.79
CA SER A 20 -0.53 9.73 14.82
C SER A 20 0.04 10.12 13.46
N ALA A 21 0.22 11.42 13.23
CA ALA A 21 0.85 11.93 12.02
C ALA A 21 2.29 11.40 11.82
N GLU A 22 3.02 11.16 12.91
CA GLU A 22 4.37 10.59 12.87
C GLU A 22 4.35 9.12 12.44
N GLU A 23 3.43 8.33 13.00
CA GLU A 23 3.26 6.92 12.60
C GLU A 23 2.86 6.79 11.14
N ILE A 24 1.93 7.61 10.66
CA ILE A 24 1.52 7.64 9.25
C ILE A 24 2.72 7.92 8.35
N ARG A 25 3.55 8.91 8.68
CA ARG A 25 4.76 9.25 7.90
C ARG A 25 5.78 8.12 7.92
N LYS A 26 5.89 7.39 9.03
CA LYS A 26 6.84 6.28 9.19
C LYS A 26 6.42 5.03 8.41
N ILE A 27 5.12 4.73 8.36
CA ILE A 27 4.61 3.55 7.63
C ILE A 27 4.37 3.81 6.14
N SER A 28 4.15 5.08 5.75
CA SER A 28 3.88 5.42 4.36
C SER A 28 5.11 5.19 3.48
N VAL A 29 4.87 4.69 2.27
CA VAL A 29 5.91 4.41 1.27
C VAL A 29 6.13 5.58 0.30
N LYS A 30 5.14 6.46 0.16
CA LYS A 30 5.19 7.65 -0.70
C LYS A 30 4.13 8.67 -0.26
N GLU A 31 4.45 9.95 -0.38
CA GLU A 31 3.46 11.03 -0.24
C GLU A 31 2.73 11.24 -1.58
N ILE A 32 1.40 11.27 -1.55
CA ILE A 32 0.57 11.58 -2.73
C ILE A 32 0.39 13.10 -2.78
N ASN A 33 1.03 13.74 -3.75
CA ASN A 33 1.03 15.19 -3.93
C ASN A 33 0.50 15.63 -5.31
N VAL A 34 0.23 14.68 -6.21
CA VAL A 34 -0.35 14.92 -7.54
C VAL A 34 -1.73 14.28 -7.60
N ALA A 35 -2.72 15.04 -8.12
CA ALA A 35 -4.09 14.54 -8.26
C ALA A 35 -4.31 13.70 -9.53
N ALA A 36 -3.40 13.78 -10.51
CA ALA A 36 -3.49 13.03 -11.76
C ALA A 36 -3.22 11.54 -11.54
N LEU A 37 -4.01 10.69 -12.21
CA LEU A 37 -3.93 9.23 -12.08
C LEU A 37 -2.90 8.65 -13.07
N PHE A 38 -3.05 9.01 -14.35
CA PHE A 38 -2.25 8.48 -15.45
C PHE A 38 -1.72 9.61 -16.35
N ASP A 39 -0.58 9.36 -16.98
CA ASP A 39 -0.03 10.23 -18.02
C ASP A 39 -0.79 10.08 -19.35
N ALA A 40 -0.38 10.84 -20.37
CA ALA A 40 -1.02 10.80 -21.68
C ALA A 40 -0.90 9.45 -22.42
N ILE A 41 -0.05 8.54 -21.94
CA ILE A 41 0.25 7.24 -22.54
C ILE A 41 -0.39 6.10 -21.71
N GLY A 42 -1.00 6.43 -20.57
CA GLY A 42 -1.69 5.48 -19.69
C GLY A 42 -0.82 4.91 -18.56
N ASN A 43 0.39 5.42 -18.35
CA ASN A 43 1.22 5.00 -17.22
C ASN A 43 0.83 5.75 -15.94
N PRO A 44 0.93 5.11 -14.76
CA PRO A 44 0.70 5.81 -13.51
C PRO A 44 1.64 7.00 -13.33
N VAL A 45 1.10 8.13 -12.86
CA VAL A 45 1.88 9.35 -12.61
C VAL A 45 2.64 9.21 -11.29
N GLU A 46 3.93 9.57 -11.28
CA GLU A 46 4.71 9.63 -10.05
C GLU A 46 4.12 10.66 -9.06
N GLY A 47 3.99 10.26 -7.79
CA GLY A 47 3.34 11.06 -6.75
C GLY A 47 1.81 11.11 -6.88
N GLY A 48 1.26 10.40 -7.87
CA GLY A 48 -0.17 10.20 -8.05
C GLY A 48 -0.73 9.06 -7.19
N PRO A 49 -2.06 8.87 -7.16
CA PRO A 49 -2.69 7.82 -6.38
C PRO A 49 -2.32 6.39 -6.79
N TYR A 50 -1.79 6.21 -8.00
CA TYR A 50 -1.37 4.92 -8.57
C TYR A 50 0.16 4.79 -8.66
N ASP A 51 0.91 5.58 -7.88
CA ASP A 51 2.36 5.48 -7.83
C ASP A 51 2.82 4.04 -7.56
N ALA A 52 3.80 3.57 -8.34
CA ALA A 52 4.31 2.21 -8.26
C ALA A 52 4.88 1.84 -6.88
N ALA A 53 5.26 2.83 -6.05
CA ALA A 53 5.69 2.60 -4.67
C ALA A 53 4.58 2.00 -3.80
N LEU A 54 3.29 2.23 -4.13
CA LEU A 54 2.14 1.70 -3.41
C LEU A 54 1.87 0.21 -3.70
N GLY A 55 2.58 -0.36 -4.67
CA GLY A 55 2.47 -1.75 -5.06
C GLY A 55 2.41 -1.91 -6.57
N PRO A 56 2.61 -3.14 -7.08
CA PRO A 56 2.49 -3.40 -8.50
C PRO A 56 1.02 -3.23 -8.92
N LEU A 57 0.79 -2.32 -9.85
CA LEU A 57 -0.43 -2.33 -10.65
C LEU A 57 -0.27 -3.43 -11.69
N SER A 58 -1.03 -4.50 -11.55
CA SER A 58 -1.29 -5.39 -12.68
C SER A 58 -1.90 -4.52 -13.78
N ALA A 59 -1.15 -4.28 -14.85
CA ALA A 59 -1.72 -3.75 -16.07
C ALA A 59 -2.99 -4.58 -16.36
N LEU A 60 -4.10 -3.91 -16.68
CA LEU A 60 -5.31 -4.57 -17.17
C LEU A 60 -4.89 -5.48 -18.33
N GLU A 61 -4.84 -6.79 -18.10
CA GLU A 61 -4.82 -7.81 -19.16
C GLU A 61 -6.20 -7.91 -19.79
#